data_AF-A0A6I2YS90-F1
#
_entry.id   AF-A0A6I2YS90-F1
#
_cell.length_a   1.000
_cell.length_b   1.000
_cell.length_c   1.000
_cell.angle_alpha   90.00
_cell.angle_beta   90.00
_cell.angle_gamma   90.00
#
_symmetry.space_group_name_H-M   'P 1'
#
loop_
_entity.id
_entity.type
_entity.pdbx_description
1 polymer ?
#
loop_
_entity_poly.entity_id
_entity_poly.type
_entity_poly.pdbx_seq_one_letter_code
_entity_poly.pdbx_strand_id
1 'polypeptide(L)'
;MSQKIIVVGSGNLTTEIYETSILLGFDILILDLLNNSPLTGVNTLNPLEITNELRKLPIIMGAVNYPENAKFSFLDLTRKNREKLYADIQNLGFKNWTSIIHPSAVVSASAKIGKNVFIGANSTVSTNCVISNNTRINRNVSIGHDVTVGTFCDISPGAVITGAAVLENSVFIGAGAVLINGLRVGEGASVAAGSVVTRSVDRCALVMGSPARTKNQLTRKIRKRIFPYASAILKALKLHTFFKRLTRRY
;
A
#
# COMPACT_ATOMS: atom_id res chain seq x y z
N MET A 1 -3.58 -23.88 15.60
CA MET A 1 -4.21 -22.56 15.80
C MET A 1 -4.00 -21.74 14.54
N SER A 2 -5.03 -21.05 14.03
CA SER A 2 -4.89 -20.09 12.93
C SER A 2 -3.98 -18.93 13.34
N GLN A 3 -3.21 -18.38 12.41
CA GLN A 3 -2.40 -17.20 12.68
C GLN A 3 -3.31 -15.96 12.64
N LYS A 4 -3.26 -15.15 13.71
CA LYS A 4 -4.02 -13.90 13.78
C LYS A 4 -3.28 -12.77 13.06
N ILE A 5 -3.96 -12.10 12.15
CA ILE A 5 -3.44 -10.97 11.38
C ILE A 5 -4.28 -9.72 11.64
N ILE A 6 -3.62 -8.60 11.87
CA ILE A 6 -4.23 -7.29 12.05
C ILE A 6 -4.03 -6.51 10.77
N VAL A 7 -5.13 -6.24 10.06
CA VAL A 7 -5.17 -5.42 8.85
C VAL A 7 -5.69 -4.04 9.21
N VAL A 8 -5.00 -2.98 8.79
CA VAL A 8 -5.35 -1.61 9.21
C VAL A 8 -5.80 -0.79 7.98
N GLY A 9 -6.69 0.18 8.19
CA GLY A 9 -7.26 1.03 7.14
C GLY A 9 -8.66 0.59 6.69
N SER A 10 -9.20 1.29 5.69
CA SER A 10 -10.62 1.19 5.27
C SER A 10 -10.88 1.62 3.82
N GLY A 11 -9.84 1.63 2.98
CA GLY A 11 -9.97 1.85 1.54
C GLY A 11 -10.11 0.54 0.76
N ASN A 12 -10.42 0.63 -0.53
CA ASN A 12 -10.67 -0.55 -1.38
C ASN A 12 -9.51 -1.55 -1.40
N LEU A 13 -8.25 -1.10 -1.25
CA LEU A 13 -7.12 -2.03 -1.21
C LEU A 13 -7.07 -2.79 0.11
N THR A 14 -7.56 -2.22 1.22
CA THR A 14 -7.77 -2.97 2.47
C THR A 14 -8.76 -4.11 2.25
N THR A 15 -9.81 -3.93 1.45
CA THR A 15 -10.76 -5.00 1.10
C THR A 15 -10.08 -6.13 0.31
N GLU A 16 -9.31 -5.81 -0.74
CA GLU A 16 -8.56 -6.83 -1.49
C GLU A 16 -7.56 -7.59 -0.60
N ILE A 17 -6.90 -6.89 0.33
CA ILE A 17 -5.97 -7.47 1.31
C ILE A 17 -6.69 -8.37 2.31
N TYR A 18 -7.88 -7.99 2.77
CA TYR A 18 -8.73 -8.77 3.67
C TYR A 18 -9.20 -10.07 2.98
N GLU A 19 -9.76 -9.98 1.78
CA GLU A 19 -10.17 -11.14 0.98
C GLU A 19 -8.98 -12.08 0.74
N THR A 20 -7.83 -11.53 0.35
CA THR A 20 -6.59 -12.31 0.18
C THR A 20 -6.17 -13.02 1.48
N SER A 21 -6.35 -12.37 2.63
CA SER A 21 -6.01 -12.95 3.94
C SER A 21 -6.94 -14.10 4.31
N ILE A 22 -8.23 -14.02 3.97
CA ILE A 22 -9.20 -15.11 4.18
C ILE A 22 -8.81 -16.31 3.33
N LEU A 23 -8.47 -16.09 2.05
CA LEU A 23 -8.05 -17.15 1.12
C LEU A 23 -6.78 -17.88 1.60
N LEU A 24 -5.94 -17.23 2.41
CA LEU A 24 -4.75 -17.81 3.02
C LEU A 24 -5.02 -18.46 4.40
N GLY A 25 -6.27 -18.48 4.87
CA GLY A 25 -6.66 -19.10 6.14
C GLY A 25 -6.24 -18.31 7.39
N PHE A 26 -5.98 -17.01 7.27
CA PHE A 26 -5.73 -16.17 8.44
C PHE A 26 -7.02 -15.86 9.20
N ASP A 27 -6.90 -15.74 10.52
CA ASP A 27 -7.93 -15.16 11.39
C ASP A 27 -7.67 -13.64 11.47
N ILE A 28 -8.61 -12.80 11.02
CA ILE A 28 -8.34 -11.40 10.69
C ILE A 28 -9.09 -10.43 11.60
N LEU A 29 -8.35 -9.49 12.17
CA LEU A 29 -8.90 -8.30 12.81
C LEU A 29 -8.68 -7.09 11.89
N ILE A 30 -9.75 -6.41 11.47
CA ILE A 30 -9.64 -5.13 10.76
C ILE A 30 -9.64 -3.97 11.77
N LEU A 31 -8.73 -3.03 11.61
CA LEU A 31 -8.66 -1.76 12.34
C LEU A 31 -8.92 -0.59 11.39
N ASP A 32 -10.15 -0.08 11.35
CA ASP A 32 -10.45 1.20 10.70
C ASP A 32 -9.86 2.37 11.51
N LEU A 33 -9.26 3.34 10.81
CA LEU A 33 -8.68 4.56 11.38
C LEU A 33 -9.34 5.85 10.87
N LEU A 34 -10.42 5.74 10.07
CA LEU A 34 -11.17 6.88 9.55
C LEU A 34 -12.46 7.16 10.33
N ASN A 35 -13.05 6.19 11.05
CA ASN A 35 -14.35 6.30 11.73
C ASN A 35 -14.27 6.04 13.24
N ASN A 36 -14.89 6.88 14.09
CA ASN A 36 -14.34 7.25 15.42
C ASN A 36 -15.02 6.69 16.72
N SER A 37 -15.45 5.42 16.83
CA SER A 37 -15.92 4.71 18.09
C SER A 37 -15.06 3.45 18.42
N PRO A 38 -15.55 2.20 18.75
CA PRO A 38 -14.74 0.93 18.67
C PRO A 38 -15.29 -0.39 18.04
N LEU A 39 -14.42 -1.24 17.42
CA LEU A 39 -14.74 -2.48 16.61
C LEU A 39 -14.40 -3.80 17.33
N THR A 40 -15.40 -4.54 17.81
CA THR A 40 -15.20 -5.85 18.46
C THR A 40 -15.38 -7.02 17.50
N GLY A 41 -14.36 -7.88 17.39
CA GLY A 41 -14.45 -9.29 16.99
C GLY A 41 -15.29 -9.64 15.74
N VAL A 42 -14.69 -9.56 14.55
CA VAL A 42 -15.31 -10.07 13.33
C VAL A 42 -15.19 -11.60 13.27
N ASN A 43 -16.16 -12.31 13.85
CA ASN A 43 -16.43 -13.69 13.45
C ASN A 43 -17.11 -13.66 12.07
N THR A 44 -16.39 -14.07 11.03
CA THR A 44 -16.92 -14.52 9.72
C THR A 44 -18.16 -13.75 9.20
N LEU A 45 -18.00 -12.49 8.82
CA LEU A 45 -19.05 -11.75 8.11
C LEU A 45 -19.08 -12.07 6.61
N ASN A 46 -20.27 -12.09 6.04
CA ASN A 46 -20.54 -12.52 4.67
C ASN A 46 -20.07 -11.44 3.66
N PRO A 47 -19.35 -11.78 2.56
CA PRO A 47 -18.81 -10.80 1.62
C PRO A 47 -19.80 -9.74 1.10
N LEU A 48 -21.10 -10.05 1.03
CA LEU A 48 -22.13 -9.11 0.57
C LEU A 48 -22.50 -8.00 1.57
N GLU A 49 -22.17 -8.14 2.87
CA GLU A 49 -22.47 -7.15 3.91
C GLU A 49 -21.40 -6.04 3.99
N ILE A 50 -20.22 -6.28 3.39
CA ILE A 50 -19.00 -5.47 3.53
C ILE A 50 -19.17 -4.02 3.04
N THR A 51 -20.11 -3.73 2.13
CA THR A 51 -20.21 -2.40 1.50
C THR A 51 -21.00 -1.35 2.29
N ASN A 52 -21.84 -1.75 3.26
CA ASN A 52 -22.66 -0.83 4.07
C ASN A 52 -22.34 -0.86 5.57
N GLU A 53 -21.97 -2.01 6.14
CA GLU A 53 -21.77 -2.13 7.61
C GLU A 53 -20.45 -1.52 8.10
N LEU A 54 -19.40 -1.44 7.26
CA LEU A 54 -18.12 -0.79 7.62
C LEU A 54 -18.26 0.67 8.10
N ARG A 55 -19.40 1.34 7.88
CA ARG A 55 -19.66 2.72 8.31
C ARG A 55 -20.31 2.86 9.68
N LYS A 56 -20.92 1.81 10.22
CA LYS A 56 -21.54 1.81 11.56
C LYS A 56 -20.56 1.40 12.66
N LEU A 57 -19.36 1.01 12.24
CA LEU A 57 -18.35 0.31 12.99
C LEU A 57 -17.03 1.13 12.98
N PRO A 58 -16.10 0.95 13.94
CA PRO A 58 -15.21 2.06 14.30
C PRO A 58 -13.79 1.68 14.86
N ILE A 59 -13.18 2.46 15.79
CA ILE A 59 -11.75 2.40 16.20
C ILE A 59 -11.41 1.58 17.46
N ILE A 60 -10.35 0.79 17.37
CA ILE A 60 -9.55 0.49 18.56
C ILE A 60 -8.41 1.52 18.66
N MET A 61 -8.64 2.61 19.41
CA MET A 61 -7.57 3.42 20.04
C MET A 61 -7.84 3.51 21.53
N GLY A 62 -7.38 2.51 22.25
CA GLY A 62 -7.59 2.30 23.68
C GLY A 62 -7.10 0.90 24.04
N ALA A 63 -6.78 0.67 25.32
CA ALA A 63 -6.16 -0.57 25.77
C ALA A 63 -7.00 -1.82 25.41
N VAL A 64 -6.53 -2.58 24.42
CA VAL A 64 -6.95 -3.95 24.14
C VAL A 64 -5.71 -4.83 24.30
N ASN A 65 -5.87 -5.98 24.94
CA ASN A 65 -4.83 -7.01 24.96
C ASN A 65 -4.64 -7.53 23.53
N TYR A 66 -3.63 -6.99 22.84
CA TYR A 66 -3.15 -7.57 21.60
C TYR A 66 -2.67 -8.99 21.90
N PRO A 67 -3.06 -10.01 21.10
CA PRO A 67 -2.45 -11.33 21.22
C PRO A 67 -0.93 -11.19 21.06
N GLU A 68 -0.14 -11.75 21.98
CA GLU A 68 1.33 -11.60 21.98
C GLU A 68 1.99 -12.01 20.64
N ASN A 69 1.32 -12.91 19.91
CA ASN A 69 1.72 -13.44 18.62
C ASN A 69 1.02 -12.81 17.40
N ALA A 70 0.30 -11.68 17.57
CA ALA A 70 -0.41 -11.02 16.46
C ALA A 70 0.57 -10.52 15.38
N LYS A 71 0.26 -10.81 14.12
CA LYS A 71 1.00 -10.30 12.96
C LYS A 71 0.28 -9.06 12.39
N PHE A 72 1.03 -8.08 11.91
CA PHE A 72 0.49 -6.84 11.33
C PHE A 72 0.70 -6.80 9.82
N SER A 73 -0.30 -6.32 9.09
CA SER A 73 -0.25 -6.23 7.63
C SER A 73 -1.14 -5.11 7.06
N PHE A 74 -0.51 -4.18 6.34
CA PHE A 74 -1.08 -3.10 5.55
C PHE A 74 -1.92 -2.01 6.21
N LEU A 75 -1.94 -0.93 5.42
CA LEU A 75 -2.66 0.32 5.56
C LEU A 75 -3.00 0.81 4.15
N ASP A 76 -4.28 0.85 3.79
CA ASP A 76 -4.71 1.59 2.60
C ASP A 76 -4.70 3.09 2.85
N LEU A 77 -3.48 3.63 2.82
CA LEU A 77 -3.18 5.03 3.06
C LEU A 77 -2.29 5.58 1.94
N THR A 78 -2.29 6.90 1.81
CA THR A 78 -1.24 7.58 1.04
C THR A 78 0.12 7.26 1.64
N ARG A 79 1.15 7.15 0.78
CA ARG A 79 2.54 6.83 1.14
C ARG A 79 3.01 7.47 2.45
N LYS A 80 2.87 8.79 2.59
CA LYS A 80 3.23 9.57 3.79
C LYS A 80 2.51 9.13 5.06
N ASN A 81 1.22 8.80 4.96
CA ASN A 81 0.43 8.37 6.12
C ASN A 81 0.75 6.92 6.49
N ARG A 82 1.03 6.04 5.51
CA ARG A 82 1.54 4.68 5.73
C ARG A 82 2.93 4.69 6.39
N GLU A 83 3.85 5.51 5.91
CA GLU A 83 5.19 5.73 6.52
C GLU A 83 5.06 6.16 8.00
N LYS A 84 4.27 7.21 8.27
CA LYS A 84 4.05 7.72 9.63
C LYS A 84 3.49 6.64 10.56
N LEU A 85 2.43 5.97 10.14
CA LEU A 85 1.71 5.03 11.01
C LEU A 85 2.47 3.71 11.18
N TYR A 86 3.26 3.29 10.20
CA TYR A 86 4.22 2.20 10.39
C TYR A 86 5.21 2.52 11.52
N ALA A 87 5.74 3.76 11.55
CA ALA A 87 6.59 4.21 12.65
C ALA A 87 5.83 4.33 13.99
N ASP A 88 4.60 4.86 13.99
CA ASP A 88 3.76 4.94 15.19
C ASP A 88 3.50 3.53 15.79
N ILE A 89 3.18 2.53 14.97
CA ILE A 89 2.97 1.12 15.39
C ILE A 89 4.25 0.49 15.91
N GLN A 90 5.41 0.75 15.28
CA GLN A 90 6.70 0.27 15.79
C GLN A 90 7.08 0.90 17.14
N ASN A 91 6.77 2.18 17.34
CA ASN A 91 7.01 2.90 18.60
C ASN A 91 6.13 2.37 19.75
N LEU A 92 4.95 1.82 19.44
CA LEU A 92 4.10 1.08 20.37
C LEU A 92 4.61 -0.34 20.70
N GLY A 93 5.76 -0.75 20.14
CA GLY A 93 6.40 -2.04 20.41
C GLY A 93 6.08 -3.14 19.39
N PHE A 94 5.12 -2.94 18.49
CA PHE A 94 4.70 -3.97 17.54
C PHE A 94 5.68 -4.12 16.37
N LYS A 95 6.37 -5.26 16.33
CA LYS A 95 7.45 -5.57 15.36
C LYS A 95 7.17 -6.78 14.46
N ASN A 96 6.05 -7.47 14.70
CA ASN A 96 5.64 -8.70 14.00
C ASN A 96 4.93 -8.39 12.68
N TRP A 97 5.69 -7.93 11.69
CA TRP A 97 5.17 -7.61 10.35
C TRP A 97 5.11 -8.85 9.46
N THR A 98 3.98 -9.06 8.78
CA THR A 98 3.80 -10.15 7.81
C THR A 98 3.48 -9.62 6.42
N SER A 99 3.85 -10.37 5.39
CA SER A 99 3.55 -10.08 3.99
C SER A 99 2.39 -10.95 3.53
N ILE A 100 1.59 -10.44 2.59
CA ILE A 100 0.42 -11.12 2.04
C ILE A 100 0.63 -11.25 0.54
N ILE A 101 0.64 -12.48 0.05
CA ILE A 101 0.85 -12.83 -1.36
C ILE A 101 -0.38 -13.61 -1.79
N HIS A 102 -1.11 -13.10 -2.79
CA HIS A 102 -2.32 -13.75 -3.28
C HIS A 102 -1.99 -15.14 -3.85
N PRO A 103 -2.81 -16.19 -3.60
CA PRO A 103 -2.52 -17.55 -4.06
C PRO A 103 -2.29 -17.71 -5.57
N SER A 104 -2.85 -16.81 -6.39
CA SER A 104 -2.62 -16.77 -7.85
C SER A 104 -1.44 -15.91 -8.31
N ALA A 105 -0.70 -15.28 -7.39
CA ALA A 105 0.52 -14.56 -7.73
C ALA A 105 1.70 -15.55 -7.85
N VAL A 106 2.45 -15.44 -8.94
CA VAL A 106 3.61 -16.30 -9.22
C VAL A 106 4.88 -15.58 -8.75
N VAL A 107 5.45 -16.04 -7.65
CA VAL A 107 6.70 -15.50 -7.08
C VAL A 107 7.80 -16.54 -7.22
N SER A 108 8.91 -16.18 -7.87
CA SER A 108 10.07 -17.07 -8.00
C SER A 108 10.64 -17.45 -6.63
N ALA A 109 11.03 -18.72 -6.46
CA ALA A 109 11.72 -19.19 -5.25
C ALA A 109 13.08 -18.48 -4.98
N SER A 110 13.65 -17.82 -6.01
CA SER A 110 14.86 -17.00 -5.88
C SER A 110 14.59 -15.54 -5.49
N ALA A 111 13.33 -15.09 -5.53
CA ALA A 111 12.95 -13.72 -5.19
C ALA A 111 12.95 -13.51 -3.68
N LYS A 112 13.50 -12.37 -3.23
CA LYS A 112 13.58 -11.98 -1.82
C LYS A 112 12.47 -10.98 -1.51
N ILE A 113 11.48 -11.43 -0.75
CA ILE A 113 10.33 -10.60 -0.34
C ILE A 113 10.54 -10.10 1.09
N GLY A 114 10.44 -8.79 1.28
CA GLY A 114 10.50 -8.12 2.58
C GLY A 114 9.25 -8.32 3.43
N LYS A 115 9.20 -7.63 4.57
CA LYS A 115 8.08 -7.63 5.51
C LYS A 115 7.02 -6.58 5.13
N ASN A 116 5.75 -6.86 5.44
CA ASN A 116 4.63 -5.97 5.10
C ASN A 116 4.58 -5.65 3.60
N VAL A 117 4.82 -6.65 2.75
CA VAL A 117 4.74 -6.55 1.28
C VAL A 117 3.44 -7.20 0.80
N PHE A 118 2.64 -6.47 0.00
CA PHE A 118 1.43 -7.00 -0.61
C PHE A 118 1.74 -7.38 -2.05
N ILE A 119 1.31 -8.56 -2.49
CA ILE A 119 1.35 -8.98 -3.89
C ILE A 119 -0.06 -9.44 -4.28
N GLY A 120 -0.75 -8.62 -5.05
CA GLY A 120 -2.12 -8.85 -5.48
C GLY A 120 -2.25 -9.94 -6.55
N ALA A 121 -3.49 -10.37 -6.79
CA ALA A 121 -3.83 -11.48 -7.69
C ALA A 121 -3.17 -11.41 -9.07
N ASN A 122 -2.76 -12.57 -9.58
CA ASN A 122 -2.20 -12.77 -10.93
C ASN A 122 -0.95 -11.92 -11.25
N SER A 123 -0.26 -11.45 -10.21
CA SER A 123 1.01 -10.72 -10.38
C SER A 123 2.17 -11.71 -10.49
N THR A 124 3.19 -11.35 -11.26
CA THR A 124 4.41 -12.17 -11.42
C THR A 124 5.61 -11.42 -10.87
N VAL A 125 6.39 -12.08 -10.01
CA VAL A 125 7.71 -11.62 -9.55
C VAL A 125 8.75 -12.65 -9.97
N SER A 126 9.54 -12.29 -10.98
CA SER A 126 10.50 -13.19 -11.62
C SER A 126 11.76 -13.45 -10.77
N THR A 127 12.73 -14.16 -11.35
CA THR A 127 13.96 -14.62 -10.70
C THR A 127 14.84 -13.48 -10.18
N ASN A 128 15.52 -13.72 -9.06
CA ASN A 128 16.49 -12.83 -8.40
C ASN A 128 15.93 -11.45 -7.96
N CYS A 129 14.63 -11.23 -8.05
CA CYS A 129 14.02 -9.96 -7.65
C CYS A 129 14.17 -9.69 -6.15
N VAL A 130 14.27 -8.42 -5.78
CA VAL A 130 14.28 -7.97 -4.38
C VAL A 130 13.15 -6.98 -4.16
N ILE A 131 12.12 -7.38 -3.41
CA ILE A 131 10.99 -6.51 -3.08
C ILE A 131 11.10 -6.10 -1.61
N SER A 132 11.47 -4.84 -1.37
CA SER A 132 11.74 -4.35 -0.01
C SER A 132 10.47 -4.11 0.82
N ASN A 133 10.65 -3.93 2.13
CA ASN A 133 9.56 -3.77 3.11
C ASN A 133 8.53 -2.68 2.75
N ASN A 134 7.28 -2.87 3.18
CA ASN A 134 6.17 -1.90 3.06
C ASN A 134 5.73 -1.56 1.62
N THR A 135 6.20 -2.30 0.62
CA THR A 135 5.86 -2.11 -0.79
C THR A 135 4.57 -2.84 -1.17
N ARG A 136 3.75 -2.22 -2.00
CA ARG A 136 2.51 -2.82 -2.55
C ARG A 136 2.69 -3.08 -4.05
N ILE A 137 2.59 -4.34 -4.43
CA ILE A 137 2.44 -4.81 -5.80
C ILE A 137 0.95 -5.12 -5.97
N ASN A 138 0.25 -4.33 -6.76
CA ASN A 138 -1.18 -4.53 -7.01
C ASN A 138 -1.40 -5.62 -8.08
N ARG A 139 -2.65 -6.04 -8.30
CA ARG A 139 -3.04 -7.14 -9.19
C ARG A 139 -2.60 -6.97 -10.65
N ASN A 140 -2.35 -8.10 -11.32
CA ASN A 140 -1.88 -8.20 -12.70
C ASN A 140 -0.54 -7.47 -12.98
N VAL A 141 0.29 -7.21 -11.97
CA VAL A 141 1.60 -6.56 -12.18
C VAL A 141 2.62 -7.60 -12.63
N SER A 142 3.45 -7.26 -13.61
CA SER A 142 4.58 -8.09 -14.05
C SER A 142 5.90 -7.45 -13.67
N ILE A 143 6.74 -8.18 -12.93
CA ILE A 143 8.10 -7.78 -12.54
C ILE A 143 9.09 -8.80 -13.14
N GLY A 144 9.88 -8.32 -14.11
CA GLY A 144 10.94 -9.06 -14.80
C GLY A 144 12.11 -9.44 -13.90
N HIS A 145 13.04 -10.23 -14.43
CA HIS A 145 14.18 -10.77 -13.68
C HIS A 145 15.14 -9.68 -13.17
N ASP A 146 15.82 -9.95 -12.06
CA ASP A 146 16.85 -9.08 -11.45
C ASP A 146 16.35 -7.66 -11.07
N VAL A 147 15.04 -7.46 -10.91
CA VAL A 147 14.47 -6.17 -10.52
C VAL A 147 14.60 -5.94 -9.01
N THR A 148 15.07 -4.75 -8.63
CA THR A 148 15.07 -4.28 -7.24
C THR A 148 14.00 -3.21 -7.04
N VAL A 149 13.16 -3.40 -6.03
CA VAL A 149 12.14 -2.45 -5.60
C VAL A 149 12.40 -2.01 -4.16
N GLY A 150 12.58 -0.71 -3.96
CA GLY A 150 12.80 -0.07 -2.66
C GLY A 150 11.60 -0.14 -1.72
N THR A 151 11.75 0.41 -0.52
CA THR A 151 10.69 0.39 0.50
C THR A 151 9.56 1.35 0.18
N PHE A 152 8.36 1.08 0.72
CA PHE A 152 7.18 1.96 0.57
C PHE A 152 6.80 2.31 -0.89
N CYS A 153 7.17 1.47 -1.85
CA CYS A 153 6.76 1.65 -3.25
C CYS A 153 5.30 1.23 -3.45
N ASP A 154 4.68 1.81 -4.47
CA ASP A 154 3.30 1.51 -4.87
C ASP A 154 3.27 1.25 -6.38
N ILE A 155 3.14 -0.02 -6.75
CA ILE A 155 3.06 -0.48 -8.14
C ILE A 155 1.60 -0.81 -8.44
N SER A 156 0.96 0.05 -9.24
CA SER A 156 -0.48 0.03 -9.52
C SER A 156 -0.87 -1.09 -10.50
N PRO A 157 -2.18 -1.44 -10.62
CA PRO A 157 -2.62 -2.59 -11.40
C PRO A 157 -2.13 -2.61 -12.84
N GLY A 158 -1.75 -3.79 -13.33
CA GLY A 158 -1.36 -3.98 -14.74
C GLY A 158 -0.04 -3.32 -15.15
N ALA A 159 0.74 -2.76 -14.21
CA ALA A 159 2.04 -2.21 -14.54
C ALA A 159 3.05 -3.31 -14.92
N VAL A 160 3.92 -3.01 -15.88
CA VAL A 160 4.95 -3.94 -16.38
C VAL A 160 6.32 -3.31 -16.15
N ILE A 161 7.10 -3.92 -15.26
CA ILE A 161 8.50 -3.59 -15.03
C ILE A 161 9.30 -4.72 -15.65
N THR A 162 10.02 -4.44 -16.74
CA THR A 162 10.89 -5.44 -17.37
C THR A 162 12.18 -5.65 -16.57
N GLY A 163 13.12 -6.46 -17.08
CA GLY A 163 14.29 -6.90 -16.31
C GLY A 163 15.21 -5.78 -15.81
N ALA A 164 16.08 -6.14 -14.86
CA ALA A 164 17.20 -5.34 -14.32
C ALA A 164 16.87 -3.91 -13.85
N ALA A 165 15.58 -3.58 -13.66
CA ALA A 165 15.15 -2.26 -13.24
C ALA A 165 15.42 -2.03 -11.74
N VAL A 166 15.73 -0.79 -11.37
CA VAL A 166 15.93 -0.36 -9.98
C VAL A 166 14.94 0.74 -9.64
N LEU A 167 13.90 0.39 -8.90
CA LEU A 167 13.00 1.36 -8.28
C LEU A 167 13.56 1.70 -6.89
N GLU A 168 13.96 2.94 -6.66
CA GLU A 168 14.40 3.41 -5.33
C GLU A 168 13.21 3.52 -4.36
N ASN A 169 13.44 3.99 -3.13
CA ASN A 169 12.38 4.08 -2.12
C ASN A 169 11.21 4.96 -2.58
N SER A 170 10.01 4.64 -2.09
CA SER A 170 8.84 5.50 -2.18
C SER A 170 8.39 5.85 -3.61
N VAL A 171 8.80 5.04 -4.61
CA VAL A 171 8.41 5.18 -6.02
C VAL A 171 6.94 4.80 -6.23
N PHE A 172 6.25 5.57 -7.06
CA PHE A 172 4.89 5.26 -7.53
C PHE A 172 4.90 4.91 -9.03
N ILE A 173 4.44 3.72 -9.38
CA ILE A 173 4.20 3.30 -10.77
C ILE A 173 2.69 3.26 -11.01
N GLY A 174 2.21 4.07 -11.95
CA GLY A 174 0.80 4.17 -12.31
C GLY A 174 0.28 2.95 -13.07
N ALA A 175 -1.05 2.77 -13.08
CA ALA A 175 -1.69 1.58 -13.64
C ALA A 175 -1.39 1.45 -15.14
N GLY A 176 -1.08 0.24 -15.61
CA GLY A 176 -0.72 -0.02 -17.01
C GLY A 176 0.53 0.70 -17.51
N ALA A 177 1.38 1.26 -16.64
CA ALA A 177 2.65 1.84 -17.06
C ALA A 177 3.68 0.73 -17.38
N VAL A 178 4.53 0.97 -18.38
CA VAL A 178 5.54 0.03 -18.86
C VAL A 178 6.93 0.65 -18.70
N LEU A 179 7.86 -0.05 -18.05
CA LEU A 179 9.27 0.34 -17.91
C LEU A 179 10.14 -0.63 -18.73
N ILE A 180 10.92 -0.09 -19.67
CA ILE A 180 11.89 -0.91 -20.44
C ILE A 180 13.09 -1.35 -19.57
N ASN A 181 13.92 -2.23 -20.13
CA ASN A 181 14.93 -3.00 -19.41
C ASN A 181 16.02 -2.09 -18.80
N GLY A 182 16.50 -2.43 -17.59
CA GLY A 182 17.67 -1.80 -16.97
C GLY A 182 17.47 -0.35 -16.47
N LEU A 183 16.24 0.15 -16.38
CA LEU A 183 15.98 1.54 -15.97
C LEU A 183 16.08 1.75 -14.45
N ARG A 184 16.62 2.90 -14.04
CA ARG A 184 16.52 3.40 -12.66
C ARG A 184 15.38 4.40 -12.52
N VAL A 185 14.55 4.24 -11.50
CA VAL A 185 13.52 5.21 -11.09
C VAL A 185 13.86 5.73 -9.70
N GLY A 186 14.21 7.01 -9.63
CA GLY A 186 14.73 7.65 -8.44
C GLY A 186 13.72 7.80 -7.30
N GLU A 187 14.24 7.91 -6.09
CA GLU A 187 13.46 7.97 -4.85
C GLU A 187 12.32 9.01 -4.90
N GLY A 188 11.13 8.56 -4.49
CA GLY A 188 9.93 9.39 -4.44
C GLY A 188 9.35 9.79 -5.80
N ALA A 189 9.94 9.36 -6.92
CA ALA A 189 9.45 9.64 -8.26
C ALA A 189 8.08 8.99 -8.55
N SER A 190 7.44 9.45 -9.62
CA SER A 190 6.12 8.97 -10.05
C SER A 190 6.07 8.77 -11.55
N VAL A 191 5.52 7.64 -11.97
CA VAL A 191 5.19 7.34 -13.37
C VAL A 191 3.67 7.40 -13.49
N ALA A 192 3.13 8.21 -14.40
CA ALA A 192 1.69 8.28 -14.61
C ALA A 192 1.14 6.99 -15.26
N ALA A 193 -0.14 6.70 -15.04
CA ALA A 193 -0.82 5.56 -15.66
C ALA A 193 -0.68 5.56 -17.20
N GLY A 194 -0.55 4.37 -17.80
CA GLY A 194 -0.38 4.16 -19.24
C GLY A 194 0.90 4.74 -19.86
N SER A 195 1.90 5.12 -19.05
CA SER A 195 3.14 5.72 -19.57
C SER A 195 4.17 4.67 -19.94
N VAL A 196 4.88 4.86 -21.06
CA VAL A 196 5.96 3.97 -21.52
C VAL A 196 7.31 4.63 -21.22
N VAL A 197 7.94 4.22 -20.14
CA VAL A 197 9.19 4.80 -19.65
C VAL A 197 10.36 4.19 -20.42
N THR A 198 11.05 5.03 -21.19
CA THR A 198 12.16 4.65 -22.08
C THR A 198 13.54 5.15 -21.62
N ARG A 199 13.61 5.82 -20.47
CA ARG A 199 14.83 6.42 -19.88
C ARG A 199 14.69 6.45 -18.36
N SER A 200 15.80 6.44 -17.64
CA SER A 200 15.81 6.56 -16.18
C SER A 200 15.12 7.86 -15.73
N VAL A 201 14.54 7.82 -14.53
CA VAL A 201 13.69 8.89 -13.99
C VAL A 201 14.34 9.46 -12.73
N ASP A 202 14.52 10.78 -12.68
CA ASP A 202 15.15 11.46 -11.55
C ASP A 202 14.30 11.40 -10.26
N ARG A 203 14.97 11.56 -9.11
CA ARG A 203 14.31 11.60 -7.79
C ARG A 203 13.21 12.66 -7.76
N CYS A 204 12.09 12.32 -7.13
CA CYS A 204 10.89 13.15 -7.01
C CYS A 204 10.26 13.67 -8.33
N ALA A 205 10.73 13.21 -9.49
CA ALA A 205 10.18 13.61 -10.78
C ALA A 205 8.80 12.98 -11.04
N LEU A 206 7.99 13.63 -11.89
CA LEU A 206 6.84 12.99 -12.53
C LEU A 206 7.14 12.84 -14.02
N VAL A 207 7.05 11.62 -14.53
CA VAL A 207 7.05 11.32 -15.96
C VAL A 207 5.67 10.86 -16.42
N MET A 208 5.29 11.24 -17.65
CA MET A 208 4.05 10.78 -18.26
C MET A 208 4.15 10.67 -19.79
N GLY A 209 3.30 9.83 -20.38
CA GLY A 209 3.13 9.68 -21.83
C GLY A 209 3.86 8.48 -22.45
N SER A 210 3.75 8.33 -23.76
CA SER A 210 4.46 7.33 -24.56
C SER A 210 5.15 8.01 -25.76
N PRO A 211 6.49 8.08 -25.81
CA PRO A 211 7.42 7.73 -24.73
C PRO A 211 7.31 8.74 -23.57
N ALA A 212 7.54 8.28 -22.34
CA ALA A 212 7.38 9.11 -21.15
C ALA A 212 8.40 10.27 -21.13
N ARG A 213 7.95 11.44 -20.67
CA ARG A 213 8.78 12.64 -20.50
C ARG A 213 8.53 13.28 -19.15
N THR A 214 9.59 13.85 -18.57
CA THR A 214 9.51 14.66 -17.34
C THR A 214 8.64 15.88 -17.59
N LYS A 215 7.64 16.09 -16.74
CA LYS A 215 6.81 17.30 -16.79
C LYS A 215 7.38 18.35 -15.85
N ASN A 216 7.87 19.46 -16.41
CA ASN A 216 8.37 20.59 -15.63
C ASN A 216 7.32 21.03 -14.59
N GLN A 217 7.84 21.33 -13.38
CA GLN A 217 7.14 21.49 -12.10
C GLN A 217 5.61 21.38 -12.13
N LEU A 218 5.12 20.28 -11.56
CA LEU A 218 3.71 20.09 -11.22
C LEU A 218 3.13 21.27 -10.43
N THR A 219 2.43 22.17 -11.13
CA THR A 219 1.61 23.20 -10.47
C THR A 219 0.61 22.53 -9.51
N ARG A 220 0.27 23.22 -8.41
CA ARG A 220 -0.54 22.65 -7.30
C ARG A 220 -1.90 22.09 -7.76
N LYS A 221 -2.42 22.55 -8.90
CA LYS A 221 -3.62 21.99 -9.57
C LYS A 221 -3.40 20.56 -10.10
N ILE A 222 -2.27 20.27 -10.74
CA ILE A 222 -2.03 18.97 -11.39
C ILE A 222 -1.79 17.87 -10.34
N ARG A 223 -1.05 18.14 -9.26
CA ARG A 223 -0.91 17.21 -8.11
C ARG A 223 -2.27 16.74 -7.57
N LYS A 224 -3.26 17.64 -7.47
CA LYS A 224 -4.62 17.30 -7.02
C LYS A 224 -5.44 16.46 -8.01
N ARG A 225 -5.16 16.56 -9.32
CA ARG A 225 -5.83 15.74 -10.36
C ARG A 225 -5.23 14.34 -10.48
N ILE A 226 -3.90 14.21 -10.36
CA ILE A 226 -3.20 12.92 -10.47
C ILE A 226 -3.34 12.10 -9.18
N PHE A 227 -3.37 12.75 -8.01
CA PHE A 227 -3.61 12.11 -6.72
C PHE A 227 -4.94 12.60 -6.10
N PRO A 228 -6.11 12.20 -6.66
CA PRO A 228 -7.41 12.71 -6.20
C PRO A 228 -7.67 12.43 -4.71
N TYR A 229 -7.22 11.27 -4.21
CA TYR A 229 -7.32 10.85 -2.80
C TYR A 229 -6.68 11.81 -1.79
N ALA A 230 -5.67 12.60 -2.21
CA ALA A 230 -5.05 13.59 -1.32
C ALA A 230 -6.03 14.69 -0.89
N SER A 231 -7.08 14.96 -1.70
CA SER A 231 -8.07 15.99 -1.38
C SER A 231 -9.08 15.57 -0.30
N ALA A 232 -9.50 14.30 -0.30
CA ALA A 232 -10.37 13.73 0.72
C ALA A 232 -9.65 13.66 2.09
N ILE A 233 -8.39 13.23 2.08
CA ILE A 233 -7.56 13.14 3.30
C ILE A 233 -7.24 14.53 3.88
N LEU A 234 -7.09 15.56 3.05
CA LEU A 234 -6.96 16.95 3.51
C LEU A 234 -8.24 17.49 4.19
N LYS A 235 -9.43 16.97 3.85
CA LYS A 235 -10.68 17.25 4.59
C LYS A 235 -10.63 16.60 5.97
N ALA A 236 -10.27 15.32 6.06
CA ALA A 236 -10.14 14.60 7.33
C ALA A 236 -9.10 15.23 8.29
N LEU A 237 -7.95 15.68 7.75
CA LEU A 237 -6.91 16.36 8.55
C LEU A 237 -7.37 17.70 9.14
N LYS A 238 -8.23 18.46 8.43
CA LYS A 238 -8.83 19.69 8.97
C LYS A 238 -9.79 19.41 10.13
N LEU A 239 -10.58 18.35 10.04
CA LEU A 239 -11.43 17.88 11.14
C LEU A 239 -10.59 17.48 12.36
N HIS A 240 -9.50 16.74 12.17
CA HIS A 240 -8.61 16.36 13.28
C HIS A 240 -7.94 17.59 13.97
N THR A 241 -7.55 18.62 13.22
CA THR A 241 -7.03 19.87 13.82
C THR A 241 -8.12 20.72 14.50
N PHE A 242 -9.36 20.66 14.02
CA PHE A 242 -10.51 21.30 14.65
C PHE A 242 -10.85 20.64 15.99
N PHE A 243 -10.90 19.30 16.04
CA PHE A 243 -11.15 18.58 17.30
C PHE A 243 -10.05 18.75 18.35
N LYS A 244 -8.76 18.82 17.97
CA LYS A 244 -7.67 19.18 18.91
C LYS A 244 -7.78 20.59 19.51
N ARG A 245 -8.59 21.49 18.95
CA ARG A 245 -8.93 22.79 19.55
C ARG A 245 -10.11 22.71 20.53
N LEU A 246 -11.06 21.81 20.30
CA LEU A 246 -12.20 21.57 21.18
C LEU A 246 -11.79 20.81 22.46
N THR A 247 -10.94 19.78 22.34
CA THR A 247 -10.45 18.97 23.47
C THR A 247 -9.34 19.65 24.29
N ARG A 248 -9.19 20.97 24.19
CA ARG A 248 -8.29 21.82 25.01
C ARG A 248 -9.06 22.88 25.80
N ARG A 249 -10.39 22.76 25.88
CA ARG A 249 -11.30 23.68 26.57
C ARG A 249 -12.19 23.00 27.62
N TYR A 250 -11.90 21.74 27.92
CA TYR A 250 -12.43 20.95 29.02
C TYR A 250 -11.26 20.23 29.67
#